data_AF-A0A3E4GQ64-F1
#
_entry.id   AF-A0A3E4GQ64-F1
#
_cell.length_a   1.000
_cell.length_b   1.000
_cell.length_c   1.000
_cell.angle_alpha   90.00
_cell.angle_beta   90.00
_cell.angle_gamma   90.00
#
_symmetry.space_group_name_H-M   'P 1'
#
loop_
_entity.id
_entity.type
_entity.pdbx_description
1 polymer ?
#
loop_
_entity_poly.entity_id
_entity_poly.type
_entity_poly.pdbx_seq_one_letter_code
_entity_poly.pdbx_strand_id
1 'polypeptide(L)'
;MELTENMEEFLNDLIGKRMEQVYQENDGEQYDPFNEELELKVQKVIRKLPQKQRKVIFDYMTETSNNNSDLNEFYYRMGLRDGLKLKETIKTILDTLME
;
A
#
# COMPACT_ATOMS: atom_id res chain seq x y z
N MET A 1 5.71 19.09 11.29
CA MET A 1 6.16 18.25 12.42
C MET A 1 6.80 17.06 11.75
N GLU A 2 8.13 16.93 11.83
CA GLU A 2 8.82 15.76 11.27
C GLU A 2 8.42 14.52 12.09
N LEU A 3 8.14 13.43 11.40
CA LEU A 3 7.93 12.13 12.04
C LEU A 3 9.28 11.64 12.57
N THR A 4 9.29 11.12 13.79
CA THR A 4 10.49 10.45 14.30
C THR A 4 10.59 9.06 13.69
N GLU A 5 11.79 8.48 13.58
CA GLU A 5 12.00 7.13 13.03
C GLU A 5 11.07 6.09 13.71
N ASN A 6 10.89 6.17 15.02
CA ASN A 6 9.99 5.30 15.77
C ASN A 6 8.51 5.46 15.36
N MET A 7 8.09 6.66 14.97
CA MET A 7 6.74 6.90 14.46
C MET A 7 6.57 6.36 13.04
N GLU A 8 7.61 6.43 12.20
CA GLU A 8 7.60 5.86 10.86
C GLU A 8 7.52 4.34 10.91
N GLU A 9 8.33 3.69 11.75
CA GLU A 9 8.31 2.24 11.96
C GLU A 9 6.93 1.77 12.46
N PHE A 10 6.36 2.47 13.45
CA PHE A 10 5.02 2.17 13.96
C PHE A 10 3.93 2.29 12.88
N LEU A 11 4.01 3.30 12.02
CA LEU A 11 3.06 3.47 10.92
C LEU A 11 3.21 2.37 9.87
N ASN A 12 4.42 1.98 9.52
CA ASN A 12 4.68 0.88 8.59
C ASN A 12 4.13 -0.45 9.12
N ASP A 13 4.35 -0.75 10.40
CA ASP A 13 3.80 -1.92 11.07
C ASP A 13 2.27 -1.92 11.09
N LEU A 14 1.67 -0.77 11.36
CA LEU A 14 0.21 -0.63 11.38
C LEU A 14 -0.40 -0.86 10.00
N ILE A 15 0.23 -0.33 8.95
CA ILE A 15 -0.19 -0.53 7.56
C ILE A 15 -0.07 -2.01 7.17
N GLY A 16 1.07 -2.64 7.49
CA GLY A 16 1.27 -4.07 7.27
C GLY A 16 0.20 -4.94 7.93
N LYS A 17 -0.10 -4.67 9.21
CA LYS A 17 -1.16 -5.37 9.96
C LYS A 17 -2.54 -5.17 9.38
N ARG A 18 -2.90 -3.96 8.92
CA ARG A 18 -4.20 -3.75 8.28
C ARG A 18 -4.30 -4.50 6.97
N MET A 19 -3.25 -4.49 6.14
CA MET A 19 -3.22 -5.25 4.89
C MET A 19 -3.46 -6.74 5.15
N GLU A 20 -2.78 -7.32 6.14
CA GLU A 20 -2.98 -8.70 6.54
C GLU A 20 -4.41 -8.97 7.03
N GLN A 21 -4.98 -8.08 7.85
CA GLN A 21 -6.35 -8.21 8.32
C GLN A 21 -7.36 -8.17 7.16
N VAL A 22 -7.22 -7.23 6.23
CA VAL A 22 -8.11 -7.13 5.05
C VAL A 22 -7.99 -8.37 4.16
N TYR A 23 -6.80 -8.95 4.06
CA TYR A 23 -6.60 -10.22 3.36
C TYR A 23 -7.38 -11.37 4.03
N GLN A 24 -7.30 -11.49 5.36
CA GLN A 24 -8.05 -12.50 6.12
C GLN A 24 -9.56 -12.28 6.09
N GLU A 25 -10.02 -11.03 6.17
CA GLU A 25 -11.46 -10.66 6.12
C GLU A 25 -12.12 -11.00 4.77
N ASN A 26 -11.34 -11.08 3.70
CA ASN A 26 -11.80 -11.45 2.36
C ASN A 26 -11.54 -12.94 2.05
N ASP A 27 -11.45 -13.84 3.04
CA ASP A 27 -11.14 -15.27 2.88
C ASP A 27 -9.83 -15.56 2.12
N GLY A 28 -8.89 -14.61 2.13
CA GLY A 28 -7.67 -14.70 1.33
C GLY A 28 -7.90 -14.50 -0.17
N GLU A 29 -9.07 -14.03 -0.59
CA GLU A 29 -9.28 -13.56 -1.97
C GLU A 29 -8.38 -12.36 -2.20
N GLN A 30 -7.30 -12.61 -2.93
CA GLN A 30 -6.35 -11.59 -3.33
C GLN A 30 -7.08 -10.59 -4.24
N TYR A 31 -7.28 -9.36 -3.75
CA TYR A 31 -7.89 -8.28 -4.53
C TYR A 31 -7.06 -7.89 -5.77
N ASP A 32 -5.80 -8.32 -5.81
CA ASP A 32 -4.92 -8.25 -6.96
C ASP A 32 -4.69 -9.68 -7.47
N PRO A 33 -5.15 -10.05 -8.68
CA PRO A 33 -4.86 -11.37 -9.22
C PRO A 33 -3.37 -11.38 -9.60
N PHE A 34 -2.50 -11.66 -8.63
CA PHE A 34 -1.10 -11.92 -8.89
C PHE A 34 -1.02 -13.04 -9.92
N ASN A 35 -0.71 -12.66 -11.15
CA ASN A 35 -0.70 -13.58 -12.26
C ASN A 35 0.66 -14.25 -12.31
N GLU A 36 0.83 -15.30 -11.52
CA GLU A 36 2.07 -16.07 -11.43
C GLU A 36 2.55 -16.53 -12.81
N GLU A 37 1.63 -16.93 -13.69
CA GLU A 37 1.98 -17.37 -15.04
C GLU A 37 2.60 -16.23 -15.87
N LEU A 38 2.03 -15.02 -15.78
CA LEU A 38 2.55 -13.84 -16.44
C LEU A 38 3.91 -13.43 -15.86
N GLU A 39 4.06 -13.44 -14.54
CA GLU A 39 5.32 -13.14 -13.86
C GLU A 39 6.43 -14.09 -14.32
N LEU A 40 6.16 -15.40 -14.37
CA LEU A 40 7.11 -16.40 -14.88
C LEU A 40 7.46 -16.17 -16.36
N LYS A 41 6.49 -15.76 -17.19
CA LYS A 41 6.73 -15.40 -18.60
C LYS A 41 7.65 -14.18 -18.71
N VAL A 42 7.40 -13.12 -17.93
CA VAL A 42 8.21 -11.90 -17.91
C VAL A 42 9.63 -12.22 -17.45
N GLN A 43 9.79 -12.96 -16.35
CA GLN A 43 11.12 -13.36 -15.86
C GLN A 43 11.92 -14.14 -16.91
N LYS A 44 11.28 -15.06 -17.65
CA LYS A 44 11.94 -15.82 -18.74
C LYS A 44 12.43 -14.90 -19.86
N VAL A 45 11.69 -13.84 -20.19
CA VAL A 45 12.11 -12.85 -21.19
C VAL A 45 13.29 -12.03 -20.67
N ILE A 46 13.20 -11.50 -19.46
CA ILE A 46 14.26 -10.67 -18.84
C ILE A 46 15.58 -11.45 -18.73
N ARG A 47 15.54 -12.74 -18.38
CA ARG A 47 16.72 -13.62 -18.28
C ARG A 47 17.45 -13.83 -19.61
N LYS A 48 16.78 -13.63 -20.76
CA LYS A 48 17.40 -13.75 -22.09
C LYS A 48 18.08 -12.45 -22.55
N LEU A 49 17.83 -11.33 -21.87
CA LEU A 49 18.40 -10.04 -22.25
C LEU A 49 19.88 -9.93 -21.83
N PRO A 50 20.70 -9.20 -22.60
CA PRO A 50 22.05 -8.80 -22.21
C PRO A 50 22.04 -8.07 -20.86
N GLN A 51 23.10 -8.25 -20.08
CA GLN A 51 23.19 -7.71 -18.71
C GLN A 51 22.90 -6.20 -18.62
N LYS A 52 23.39 -5.41 -19.57
CA LYS A 52 23.15 -3.96 -19.61
C LYS A 52 21.67 -3.62 -19.79
N GLN A 53 20.96 -4.34 -20.67
CA GLN A 53 19.53 -4.13 -20.90
C GLN A 53 18.70 -4.61 -19.71
N ARG A 54 19.06 -5.78 -19.17
CA ARG A 54 18.44 -6.34 -17.97
C ARG A 54 18.50 -5.37 -16.79
N LYS A 55 19.65 -4.74 -16.57
CA LYS A 55 19.83 -3.76 -15.49
C LYS A 55 18.89 -2.57 -15.66
N VAL A 56 18.80 -2.00 -16.86
CA VAL A 56 17.91 -0.85 -17.14
C VAL A 56 16.45 -1.21 -16.84
N ILE A 57 15.99 -2.39 -17.27
CA ILE A 57 14.62 -2.83 -17.00
C ILE A 57 14.39 -3.06 -15.50
N PHE A 58 15.34 -3.69 -14.82
CA PHE A 58 15.24 -3.94 -13.40
C PHE A 58 15.18 -2.64 -12.59
N ASP A 59 16.07 -1.68 -12.88
CA ASP A 59 16.09 -0.37 -12.24
C ASP A 59 14.73 0.35 -12.43
N TYR A 60 14.18 0.35 -13.66
CA TYR A 60 12.89 0.97 -13.96
C TYR A 60 11.71 0.29 -13.23
N MET A 61 11.71 -1.05 -13.17
CA MET A 61 10.69 -1.81 -12.44
C MET A 61 10.76 -1.53 -10.94
N THR A 62 11.95 -1.47 -10.36
CA THR A 62 12.15 -1.11 -8.95
C THR A 62 11.66 0.31 -8.66
N GLU A 63 12.04 1.29 -9.48
CA GLU A 63 11.59 2.68 -9.31
C GLU A 63 10.07 2.80 -9.41
N THR A 64 9.47 2.16 -10.41
CA THR A 64 8.01 2.15 -10.59
C THR A 64 7.30 1.50 -9.41
N SER A 65 7.81 0.36 -8.92
CA SER A 65 7.25 -0.34 -7.77
C SER A 65 7.32 0.49 -6.49
N ASN A 66 8.46 1.15 -6.24
CA ASN A 66 8.63 2.02 -5.09
C ASN A 66 7.66 3.21 -5.16
N ASN A 67 7.58 3.90 -6.31
CA ASN A 67 6.67 5.02 -6.50
C ASN A 67 5.19 4.62 -6.29
N ASN A 68 4.80 3.43 -6.77
CA ASN A 68 3.45 2.91 -6.54
C ASN A 68 3.19 2.58 -5.07
N SER A 69 4.19 2.03 -4.37
CA SER A 69 4.11 1.75 -2.93
C SER A 69 3.95 3.04 -2.13
N ASP A 70 4.79 4.05 -2.38
CA ASP A 70 4.74 5.35 -1.71
C ASP A 70 3.39 6.04 -1.95
N LEU A 71 2.86 5.96 -3.17
CA LEU A 71 1.56 6.53 -3.52
C LEU A 71 0.39 5.81 -2.83
N ASN A 72 0.42 4.48 -2.79
CA ASN A 72 -0.59 3.69 -2.07
C ASN A 72 -0.56 3.99 -0.57
N GLU A 73 0.62 4.09 0.02
CA GLU A 73 0.80 4.46 1.41
C GLU A 73 0.23 5.87 1.69
N PHE A 74 0.55 6.83 0.82
CA PHE A 74 0.02 8.19 0.90
C PHE A 74 -1.51 8.22 0.90
N TYR A 75 -2.15 7.53 -0.06
CA TYR A 75 -3.61 7.47 -0.14
C TYR A 75 -4.24 6.76 1.05
N TYR A 76 -3.61 5.70 1.56
CA TYR A 76 -4.07 5.00 2.76
C TYR A 76 -4.04 5.93 3.98
N ARG A 77 -2.93 6.65 4.19
CA ARG A 77 -2.79 7.64 5.29
C ARG A 77 -3.83 8.77 5.16
N MET A 78 -4.06 9.26 3.95
CA MET A 78 -5.10 10.28 3.67
C MET A 78 -6.50 9.77 3.98
N GLY A 79 -6.85 8.58 3.49
CA GLY A 79 -8.14 7.94 3.76
C GLY A 79 -8.39 7.71 5.25
N LEU A 80 -7.37 7.25 5.99
CA LEU A 80 -7.45 7.08 7.45
C LEU A 80 -7.70 8.42 8.16
N ARG A 81 -6.95 9.46 7.78
CA ARG A 81 -7.11 10.81 8.35
C ARG A 81 -8.53 11.34 8.12
N ASP A 82 -9.05 11.21 6.92
CA ASP A 82 -10.38 11.72 6.59
C ASP A 82 -11.48 10.89 7.27
N GLY A 83 -11.28 9.57 7.41
CA GLY A 83 -12.16 8.71 8.19
C GLY A 83 -12.24 9.11 9.68
N LEU A 84 -11.11 9.48 10.29
CA LEU A 84 -11.08 9.96 11.67
C LEU A 84 -11.83 11.29 11.82
N LYS A 85 -11.61 12.26 10.93
CA LYS A 85 -12.35 13.53 10.93
C LYS A 85 -13.85 13.32 10.76
N LEU A 86 -14.25 12.41 9.88
CA LEU A 86 -15.66 12.08 9.65
C LEU A 86 -16.28 11.52 10.92
N LYS A 87 -15.59 10.59 11.60
CA LYS A 87 -16.04 10.03 12.88
C LYS A 87 -16.23 11.12 13.94
N GLU A 88 -15.27 12.05 14.08
CA GLU A 88 -15.38 13.18 15.01
C GLU A 88 -16.57 14.08 14.67
N THR A 89 -16.73 14.41 13.40
CA THR A 89 -17.84 15.24 12.92
C THR A 89 -19.20 14.60 13.22
N ILE A 90 -19.36 13.31 12.94
CA ILE A 90 -20.59 12.55 13.23
C ILE A 90 -20.86 12.56 14.74
N LYS A 91 -19.83 12.35 15.57
CA LYS A 91 -19.98 12.38 17.02
C LYS A 91 -20.49 13.74 17.49
N THR A 92 -19.91 14.83 17.02
CA THR A 92 -20.37 16.20 17.36
C THR A 92 -21.83 16.44 16.96
N ILE A 93 -22.24 15.96 15.77
CA ILE A 93 -23.64 16.07 15.34
C ILE A 93 -24.56 15.29 16.28
N LEU A 94 -24.21 14.05 16.63
CA LEU A 94 -25.02 13.22 17.52
C LEU A 94 -25.14 13.85 18.92
N ASP A 95 -24.03 14.33 19.48
CA ASP A 95 -24.02 15.00 20.78
C ASP A 95 -24.96 16.23 20.78
N THR A 96 -24.94 17.02 19.69
CA THR A 96 -25.81 18.19 19.52
C THR A 96 -27.30 17.84 19.38
N LEU A 97 -27.62 16.70 18.76
CA LEU A 97 -29.00 16.25 18.53
C LEU A 97 -29.61 15.56 19.77
N MET A 98 -28.78 15.16 20.73
CA MET A 98 -29.19 14.49 21.97
C MET A 98 -29.25 15.43 23.19
N GLU A 99 -28.86 16.70 23.03
CA GLU A 99 -29.15 17.81 23.95
C GLU A 99 -30.56 18.40 23.71
#